data_AF-A0A510G856-F1
#
_entry.id   AF-A0A510G856-F1
#
_cell.length_a   1.000
_cell.length_b   1.000
_cell.length_c   1.000
_cell.angle_alpha   90.00
_cell.angle_beta   90.00
_cell.angle_gamma   90.00
#
_symmetry.space_group_name_H-M   'P 1'
#
loop_
_entity.id
_entity.type
_entity.pdbx_description
1 polymer ?
#
loop_
_entity_poly.entity_id
_entity_poly.type
_entity_poly.pdbx_seq_one_letter_code
_entity_poly.pdbx_strand_id
1 'polypeptide(L)' 'MKEIAKDYYEEWFNFGTGFLIDSKSNLERESLRHSAFYLHQATESFYSTILLVFSNYKPKLHNLQELGSMAGNYDNEL' A
#
# COMPACT_ATOMS: atom_id res chain seq x y z
N MET A 1 -12.10 -10.50 -14.89
CA MET A 1 -12.27 -10.12 -13.47
C MET A 1 -11.18 -10.74 -12.60
N LYS A 2 -11.02 -12.07 -12.57
CA LYS A 2 -9.92 -12.73 -11.83
C LYS A 2 -8.52 -12.36 -12.34
N GLU A 3 -8.33 -12.21 -13.65
CA GLU A 3 -7.04 -11.79 -14.23
C GLU A 3 -6.68 -10.35 -13.85
N ILE A 4 -7.60 -9.39 -14.04
CA ILE A 4 -7.40 -7.98 -13.66
C ILE A 4 -7.05 -7.82 -12.18
N ALA A 5 -7.75 -8.54 -11.29
CA ALA A 5 -7.45 -8.49 -9.85
C ALA A 5 -6.04 -9.05 -9.55
N LYS A 6 -5.61 -10.07 -10.28
CA LYS A 6 -4.26 -10.61 -10.18
C LYS A 6 -3.22 -9.61 -10.67
N ASP A 7 -3.46 -8.96 -11.79
CA ASP A 7 -2.57 -7.93 -12.35
C ASP A 7 -2.41 -6.76 -11.37
N TYR A 8 -3.51 -6.29 -10.77
CA TYR A 8 -3.44 -5.25 -9.74
C TYR A 8 -2.67 -5.67 -8.50
N TYR A 9 -2.88 -6.91 -8.05
CA TYR A 9 -2.10 -7.44 -6.94
C TYR A 9 -0.61 -7.45 -7.29
N GLU A 10 -0.23 -8.04 -8.42
CA GLU A 10 1.17 -8.13 -8.83
C GLU A 10 1.81 -6.76 -9.06
N GLU A 11 1.07 -5.76 -9.53
CA GLU A 11 1.61 -4.41 -9.70
C GLU A 11 1.75 -3.68 -8.36
N TRP A 12 0.64 -3.50 -7.63
CA TRP A 12 0.60 -2.59 -6.48
C TRP A 12 1.20 -3.20 -5.21
N PHE A 13 1.04 -4.50 -5.01
CA PHE A 13 1.64 -5.18 -3.86
C PHE A 13 3.16 -5.19 -3.98
N ASN A 14 3.69 -5.50 -5.17
CA ASN A 14 5.14 -5.51 -5.40
C ASN A 14 5.72 -4.09 -5.31
N PHE A 15 4.98 -3.08 -5.79
CA PHE A 15 5.40 -1.69 -5.63
C PHE A 15 5.49 -1.26 -4.16
N GLY A 16 4.47 -1.58 -3.35
CA GLY A 16 4.49 -1.35 -1.90
C GLY A 16 5.62 -2.12 -1.18
N THR A 17 5.91 -3.35 -1.63
CA THR A 17 7.01 -4.16 -1.11
C THR A 17 8.37 -3.50 -1.36
N GLY A 18 8.57 -2.89 -2.54
CA GLY A 18 9.78 -2.11 -2.85
C GLY A 18 9.99 -0.97 -1.84
N PHE A 19 8.95 -0.18 -1.58
CA PHE A 19 9.02 0.89 -0.57
C PHE A 19 9.32 0.36 0.84
N LEU A 20 8.77 -0.80 1.22
CA LEU A 20 9.04 -1.40 2.53
C LEU A 20 10.51 -1.83 2.66
N ILE A 21 11.09 -2.41 1.60
CA ILE A 21 12.52 -2.77 1.55
C ILE A 21 13.39 -1.51 1.69
N ASP A 22 13.06 -0.46 0.94
CA ASP A 22 13.82 0.79 0.99
C ASP A 22 13.64 1.50 2.34
N SER A 23 12.47 1.42 2.96
CA SER A 23 12.20 1.95 4.30
C SER A 23 13.09 1.30 5.35
N LYS A 24 13.27 -0.03 5.29
CA LYS A 24 14.19 -0.78 6.16
C LYS A 24 15.65 -0.38 5.92
N SER A 25 16.05 -0.29 4.66
CA SER A 25 17.41 0.15 4.29
C SER A 25 17.70 1.58 4.77
N ASN A 26 16.71 2.48 4.69
CA ASN A 26 16.80 3.84 5.21
C ASN A 26 16.91 3.86 6.74
N LEU A 27 16.23 2.94 7.43
CA LEU A 27 16.26 2.81 8.89
C LEU A 27 17.64 2.36 9.37
N GLU A 28 18.23 1.35 8.72
CA GLU A 28 19.56 0.81 9.05
C GLU A 28 20.67 1.84 8.96
N ARG A 29 20.55 2.81 8.04
CA ARG A 29 21.49 3.94 7.90
C ARG A 29 21.09 5.20 8.67
N GLU A 30 20.17 5.08 9.64
CA GLU A 30 19.66 6.16 10.49
C GLU A 30 19.01 7.34 9.73
N SER A 31 18.60 7.13 8.48
CA SER A 31 17.90 8.12 7.65
C SER A 31 16.40 8.15 7.98
N LEU A 32 16.06 8.47 9.22
CA LEU A 32 14.72 8.30 9.79
C LEU A 32 13.60 9.00 9.00
N ARG A 33 13.85 10.22 8.49
CA ARG A 33 12.85 10.96 7.68
C ARG A 33 12.51 10.24 6.38
N HIS A 34 13.51 9.66 5.71
CA HIS A 34 13.30 8.89 4.48
C HIS A 34 12.66 7.53 4.80
N SER A 35 13.06 6.91 5.90
CA SER A 35 12.45 5.65 6.35
C SER A 35 10.95 5.80 6.61
N ALA A 36 10.55 6.85 7.34
CA ALA A 36 9.14 7.15 7.60
C ALA A 36 8.36 7.48 6.32
N PHE A 37 8.94 8.27 5.41
CA PHE A 37 8.30 8.60 4.14
C PHE A 37 8.04 7.35 3.28
N TYR A 38 9.03 6.46 3.15
CA TYR A 38 8.84 5.22 2.39
C TYR A 38 7.93 4.23 3.09
N LEU A 39 7.92 4.19 4.43
CA LEU A 39 6.96 3.37 5.16
C LEU A 39 5.52 3.82 4.88
N HIS A 40 5.28 5.14 4.86
CA HIS A 40 3.98 5.69 4.49
C HIS A 40 3.58 5.29 3.05
N GLN A 41 4.48 5.44 2.07
CA GLN A 41 4.23 5.04 0.69
C GLN A 41 3.96 3.53 0.53
N ALA A 42 4.63 2.69 1.32
CA ALA A 42 4.37 1.26 1.37
C ALA A 42 2.93 0.99 1.84
N THR A 43 2.50 1.62 2.95
CA THR A 43 1.14 1.47 3.48
C THR A 43 0.08 1.96 2.49
N GLU A 44 0.30 3.11 1.84
CA GLU A 44 -0.61 3.62 0.79
C GLU A 44 -0.78 2.62 -0.36
N SER A 45 0.33 1.99 -0.78
CA SER A 45 0.34 1.00 -1.85
C SER A 45 -0.40 -0.28 -1.46
N PHE A 46 -0.26 -0.74 -0.21
CA PHE A 46 -0.97 -1.92 0.29
C PHE A 46 -2.47 -1.68 0.41
N TYR A 47 -2.92 -0.55 0.96
CA TYR A 47 -4.35 -0.22 0.94
C TYR A 47 -4.88 -0.09 -0.49
N SER A 48 -4.12 0.52 -1.39
CA SER A 48 -4.49 0.61 -2.81
C SER A 48 -4.63 -0.76 -3.46
N THR A 49 -3.77 -1.71 -3.10
CA THR A 49 -3.85 -3.11 -3.55
C THR A 49 -5.19 -3.73 -3.15
N ILE A 50 -5.57 -3.62 -1.87
CA ILE A 50 -6.84 -4.14 -1.35
C ILE A 50 -8.02 -3.54 -2.14
N LEU A 51 -8.06 -2.21 -2.25
CA LEU A 51 -9.15 -1.52 -2.95
C LEU A 51 -9.24 -1.95 -4.42
N LEU A 52 -8.11 -2.02 -5.14
CA LEU A 52 -8.11 -2.44 -6.54
C LEU A 52 -8.55 -3.90 -6.73
N VAL A 53 -8.03 -4.81 -5.91
CA VAL A 53 -8.32 -6.25 -6.00
C VAL A 53 -9.80 -6.53 -5.73
N PHE A 54 -10.38 -5.90 -4.71
CA PHE A 54 -11.74 -6.21 -4.27
C PHE A 54 -12.83 -5.31 -4.86
N SER A 55 -12.47 -4.15 -5.38
CA SER A 55 -13.46 -3.15 -5.86
C SER A 55 -13.20 -2.64 -7.27
N ASN A 56 -12.03 -2.94 -7.87
CA ASN A 56 -11.61 -2.37 -9.15
C ASN A 56 -11.59 -0.83 -9.13
N TYR A 57 -11.43 -0.23 -7.94
CA TYR A 57 -11.42 1.20 -7.72
C TYR A 57 -10.24 1.60 -6.83
N LYS A 58 -9.58 2.70 -7.21
CA LYS A 58 -8.55 3.36 -6.41
C LYS A 58 -8.87 4.84 -6.31
N PRO A 59 -9.09 5.39 -5.11
CA PRO A 59 -9.28 6.82 -4.94
C PRO A 59 -8.00 7.59 -5.27
N LYS A 60 -8.15 8.81 -5.79
CA LYS A 60 -7.05 9.78 -5.97
C LYS A 60 -6.83 10.55 -4.67
N LEU A 61 -6.41 9.82 -3.65
CA LEU A 61 -6.22 10.32 -2.29
C LEU A 61 -4.92 9.76 -1.71
N HIS A 62 -4.23 10.58 -0.91
CA HIS A 62 -2.98 10.24 -0.22
C HIS A 62 -3.13 10.31 1.31
N ASN A 63 -4.33 9.97 1.81
CA ASN A 63 -4.63 10.00 3.24
C ASN A 63 -4.79 8.56 3.75
N LEU A 64 -3.85 8.11 4.59
CA LEU A 64 -3.84 6.76 5.14
C LEU A 64 -5.07 6.42 5.98
N GLN A 65 -5.64 7.38 6.72
CA GLN A 65 -6.81 7.10 7.56
C GLN A 65 -8.04 6.77 6.70
N GLU A 66 -8.25 7.55 5.64
CA GLU A 66 -9.35 7.33 4.71
C GLU A 66 -9.12 6.06 3.88
N LEU A 67 -7.90 5.83 3.40
CA LEU A 67 -7.54 4.60 2.69
C LEU A 67 -7.72 3.35 3.56
N GLY A 68 -7.29 3.40 4.83
CA GLY A 68 -7.46 2.32 5.80
C GLY A 68 -8.93 2.05 6.10
N SER A 69 -9.72 3.10 6.34
CA SER A 69 -11.18 2.98 6.55
C SER A 69 -11.89 2.34 5.35
N MET A 70 -11.51 2.72 4.13
CA MET A 70 -12.04 2.09 2.92
C MET A 70 -11.63 0.62 2.81
N ALA A 71 -10.35 0.31 3.06
CA ALA A 71 -9.80 -1.03 2.99
C ALA A 71 -10.40 -1.98 4.04
N GLY A 72 -10.67 -1.48 5.26
CA GLY A 72 -11.31 -2.24 6.35
C GLY A 72 -12.73 -2.71 6.03
N ASN A 73 -13.40 -2.16 5.00
CA ASN A 73 -14.67 -2.73 4.53
C ASN A 73 -14.51 -4.12 3.88
N TYR A 74 -13.28 -4.51 3.54
CA TYR A 74 -12.97 -5.79 2.89
C TYR A 74 -12.38 -6.83 3.84
N ASP A 75 -11.92 -6.42 5.02
CA ASP A 75 -11.38 -7.32 6.04
C ASP A 75 -11.54 -6.70 7.45
N ASN A 76 -12.06 -7.48 8.41
CA ASN A 76 -12.37 -6.99 9.75
C ASN A 76 -11.15 -6.94 10.70
N GLU A 77 -9.99 -7.46 10.29
CA GLU A 77 -8.75 -7.41 11.09
C GLU A 77 -7.95 -6.12 10.85
N LEU A 78 -8.37 -5.28 9.89
CA LEU A 78 -7.82 -3.95 9.57
C LEU A 78 -8.57 -2.83 10.30
#